data_AF-A0A531JD10-F1
#
_entry.id   AF-A0A531JD10-F1
#
_cell.length_a   1.000
_cell.length_b   1.000
_cell.length_c   1.000
_cell.angle_alpha   90.00
_cell.angle_beta   90.00
_cell.angle_gamma   90.00
#
_symmetry.space_group_name_H-M   'P 1'
#
loop_
_entity.id
_entity.type
_entity.pdbx_description
1 polymer ?
#
loop_
_entity_poly.entity_id
_entity_poly.type
_entity_poly.pdbx_seq_one_letter_code
_entity_poly.pdbx_strand_id
1 'polypeptide(L)' 'MIFNTIMVQLDVDSPAAPRTIYAQELARRFEATLIGFAAADAYVFI' A
#
# COMPACT_ATOMS: atom_id res chain seq x y z
N MET A 1 1.95 -21.04 2.26
CA MET A 1 2.48 -19.67 2.13
C MET A 1 1.73 -18.78 3.11
N ILE A 2 2.43 -17.99 3.93
CA ILE A 2 1.81 -17.25 5.07
C ILE A 2 1.17 -15.93 4.60
N PHE A 3 1.69 -15.31 3.54
CA PHE A 3 1.14 -14.10 2.93
C PHE A 3 0.92 -14.33 1.44
N ASN A 4 -0.31 -14.16 0.95
CA ASN A 4 -0.64 -14.27 -0.48
C ASN A 4 -0.85 -12.90 -1.14
N THR A 5 -1.11 -11.87 -0.34
CA THR A 5 -1.42 -10.51 -0.76
C THR A 5 -0.81 -9.52 0.23
N ILE A 6 -0.20 -8.47 -0.30
CA ILE A 6 0.33 -7.33 0.45
C ILE A 6 -0.41 -6.09 -0.03
N MET A 7 -1.02 -5.38 0.90
CA MET A 7 -1.75 -4.14 0.63
C MET A 7 -0.98 -2.96 1.21
N VAL A 8 -0.71 -1.95 0.39
CA VAL A 8 0.02 -0.74 0.81
C VAL A 8 -0.86 0.50 0.64
N GLN A 9 -1.03 1.24 1.74
CA GLN A 9 -1.67 2.56 1.71
C GLN A 9 -0.68 3.59 1.17
N LEU A 10 -1.06 4.23 0.08
CA LEU A 10 -0.41 5.39 -0.50
C LEU A 10 -1.15 6.61 0.02
N ASP A 11 -0.60 7.20 1.07
CA ASP A 11 -1.09 8.46 1.61
C ASP A 11 -0.83 9.59 0.61
N VAL A 12 -1.84 10.42 0.38
CA VAL A 12 -1.75 11.58 -0.52
C VAL A 12 -0.95 12.71 0.13
N ASP A 13 -0.99 12.80 1.45
CA ASP A 13 -0.41 13.89 2.23
C ASP A 13 1.03 13.57 2.71
N SER A 14 1.53 12.36 2.45
CA SER A 14 2.90 11.99 2.78
C SER A 14 3.63 11.24 1.65
N PRO A 15 4.97 11.22 1.65
CA PRO A 15 5.73 10.56 0.58
C PRO A 15 5.40 9.06 0.48
N ALA A 16 4.84 8.67 -0.67
CA ALA A 16 4.46 7.28 -0.95
C ALA A 16 5.65 6.35 -1.24
N ALA A 17 6.74 6.89 -1.81
CA ALA A 17 7.85 6.09 -2.34
C ALA A 17 8.51 5.13 -1.32
N PRO A 18 8.84 5.55 -0.07
CA PRO A 18 9.46 4.64 0.90
C PRO A 18 8.57 3.43 1.24
N ARG A 19 7.26 3.64 1.34
CA ARG A 19 6.28 2.59 1.66
C ARG A 19 6.10 1.63 0.50
N THR A 20 6.02 2.17 -0.73
CA THR A 20 5.91 1.37 -1.95
C THR A 20 7.12 0.47 -2.16
N ILE A 21 8.34 1.01 -2.00
CA ILE A 21 9.59 0.24 -2.16
C ILE A 21 9.64 -0.92 -1.17
N TYR A 22 9.32 -0.66 0.09
CA TYR A 22 9.30 -1.70 1.12
C TYR A 22 8.27 -2.79 0.82
N ALA A 23 7.03 -2.40 0.45
CA ALA A 23 5.97 -3.34 0.13
C ALA A 23 6.29 -4.20 -1.11
N GLN A 24 6.96 -3.62 -2.11
CA GLN A 24 7.41 -4.33 -3.30
C GLN A 24 8.47 -5.39 -2.96
N GLU A 25 9.47 -5.06 -2.13
CA GLU A 25 10.46 -6.03 -1.68
C GLU A 25 9.84 -7.15 -0.86
N LEU A 26 8.85 -6.83 -0.03
CA LEU A 26 8.12 -7.82 0.76
C LEU A 26 7.31 -8.76 -0.15
N ALA A 27 6.60 -8.22 -1.14
CA ALA A 27 5.78 -9.00 -2.06
C ALA A 27 6.63 -9.98 -2.88
N ARG A 28 7.80 -9.51 -3.34
CA ARG A 28 8.77 -10.34 -4.06
C ARG A 28 9.30 -11.50 -3.22
N ARG A 29 9.57 -11.29 -1.93
CA ARG A 29 10.09 -12.34 -1.02
C ARG A 29 9.08 -13.45 -0.75
N PHE A 30 7.79 -13.12 -0.78
CA PHE A 30 6.71 -14.05 -0.47
C PHE A 30 5.94 -14.55 -1.70
N GLU A 31 6.36 -14.15 -2.91
CA GLU A 31 5.62 -14.39 -4.15
C GLU A 31 4.14 -13.96 -4.03
N ALA A 32 3.92 -12.85 -3.31
CA ALA A 32 2.61 -12.34 -2.98
C ALA A 32 2.14 -11.30 -4.01
N THR A 33 0.82 -11.20 -4.19
CA THR A 33 0.20 -10.11 -4.98
C THR A 33 0.39 -8.78 -4.24
N LEU A 34 0.78 -7.71 -4.94
CA LEU A 34 0.88 -6.37 -4.36
C LEU A 34 -0.29 -5.50 -4.84
N ILE A 35 -1.01 -4.91 -3.89
CA ILE A 35 -2.10 -3.95 -4.16
C ILE A 35 -1.75 -2.62 -3.50
N GLY A 36 -1.65 -1.56 -4.31
CA GLY A 36 -1.56 -0.17 -3.82
C GLY A 36 -2.94 0.46 -3.76
N PHE A 37 -3.27 1.13 -2.65
CA PHE A 37 -4.51 1.88 -2.52
C PHE A 37 -4.23 3.30 -2.01
N ALA A 38 -4.87 4.29 -2.61
CA ALA A 38 -4.88 5.66 -2.09
C ALA A 38 -6.31 5.98 -1.65
N ALA A 39 -6.47 6.34 -0.39
CA ALA A 39 -7.74 6.78 0.17
C ALA A 39 -7.60 8.26 0.56
N ALA A 40 -8.53 9.08 0.10
CA ALA A 40 -8.70 10.44 0.59
C ALA A 40 -9.79 10.45 1.66
N ASP A 41 -9.68 11.34 2.64
CA ASP A 41 -10.74 11.55 3.61
C ASP A 41 -12.04 11.97 2.91
N ALA A 42 -13.15 11.42 3.38
CA ALA A 42 -14.46 11.84 2.92
C ALA A 42 -14.74 13.25 3.47
N TYR A 43 -14.67 14.27 2.61
CA TYR A 43 -15.15 15.60 2.95
C TYR A 43 -16.67 15.59 3.02
N VAL A 44 -17.21 15.31 4.21
CA VAL A 44 -18.63 15.50 4.49
C VAL A 44 -18.83 16.98 4.82
N PHE A 45 -19.33 17.74 3.84
CA PHE A 45 -19.87 19.07 4.10
C PHE A 45 -21.20 18.90 4.85
N ILE A 46 -21.20 19.24 6.14
CA ILE A 46 -22.41 19.33 6.99
C ILE A 46 -22.82 20.80 7.05
#